data_AF-A0A2S3Y511-F1
#
_entry.id   AF-A0A2S3Y511-F1
#
_cell.length_a   1.000
_cell.length_b   1.000
_cell.length_c   1.000
_cell.angle_alpha   90.00
_cell.angle_beta   90.00
_cell.angle_gamma   90.00
#
_symmetry.space_group_name_H-M   'P 1'
#
loop_
_entity.id
_entity.type
_entity.pdbx_description
1 polymer ?
#
loop_
_entity_poly.entity_id
_entity_poly.type
_entity_poly.pdbx_seq_one_letter_code
_entity_poly.pdbx_strand_id
1 'polypeptide(L)'
;MRRLPALLATVLAAVLATLLSAPAAQAASWPVVGSGSTGANVTTIQHLLTARNHATAADGIFGSGTADKVKSFQRSQSLTADGVVGPDTWSKLIVTVSSGSNGSAVKAAQVQLNRYGHGLAVDGAFGSGTASAAKKFQQSKGLSADGIVGPDTWRALVSGSGSGGGGGGGSTKLTHAQVSSMFSGAGITWTSTGNCSNRNVSTCTSFEQMRRTTAEGTVALKRASGCAILVTGGTETGHAGGTYSHWNGYKVDFSPQSCISNYITRTFTRIGDRGDGATQYKSASGNIYARESSHWDVTFHN
;
A
#
# COMPACT_ATOMS: atom_id res chain seq x y z
N MET A 1 60.96 -24.64 54.05
CA MET A 1 61.30 -23.34 53.43
C MET A 1 60.93 -23.37 51.96
N ARG A 2 60.28 -22.29 51.46
CA ARG A 2 60.07 -21.89 50.05
C ARG A 2 59.20 -22.83 49.18
N ARG A 3 57.90 -22.54 49.00
CA ARG A 3 57.21 -21.52 48.13
C ARG A 3 57.07 -21.95 46.64
N LEU A 4 55.87 -22.48 46.33
CA LEU A 4 54.91 -22.09 45.25
C LEU A 4 55.29 -22.29 43.74
N PRO A 5 54.28 -22.36 42.82
CA PRO A 5 54.07 -23.41 41.82
C PRO A 5 53.95 -22.86 40.37
N ALA A 6 53.46 -23.68 39.42
CA ALA A 6 52.76 -23.37 38.13
C ALA A 6 53.28 -24.31 37.00
N LEU A 7 52.50 -24.83 36.06
CA LEU A 7 51.38 -24.23 35.35
C LEU A 7 50.21 -25.21 35.14
N LEU A 8 49.01 -24.76 35.49
CA LEU A 8 47.77 -25.15 34.82
C LEU A 8 47.83 -24.64 33.37
N ALA A 9 47.60 -25.51 32.40
CA ALA A 9 47.17 -25.12 31.07
C ALA A 9 45.66 -25.34 30.97
N THR A 10 44.88 -24.38 31.47
CA THR A 10 43.45 -24.27 31.21
C THR A 10 43.26 -23.84 29.75
N VAL A 11 42.82 -24.76 28.89
CA VAL A 11 42.27 -24.39 27.58
C VAL A 11 40.86 -23.85 27.82
N LEU A 12 40.75 -22.52 27.96
CA LEU A 12 39.48 -21.83 28.01
C LEU A 12 38.95 -21.72 26.57
N ALA A 13 38.11 -22.66 26.15
CA ALA A 13 37.33 -22.50 24.93
C ALA A 13 36.24 -21.44 25.17
N ALA A 14 36.58 -20.18 24.97
CA ALA A 14 35.59 -19.10 24.89
C ALA A 14 34.80 -19.27 23.59
N VAL A 15 33.68 -19.99 23.66
CA VAL A 15 32.65 -19.93 22.61
C VAL A 15 31.99 -18.56 22.73
N LEU A 16 32.55 -17.58 22.04
CA LEU A 16 31.92 -16.29 21.81
C LEU A 16 30.73 -16.55 20.87
N ALA A 17 29.57 -16.85 21.44
CA ALA A 17 28.32 -16.83 20.70
C ALA A 17 28.07 -15.39 20.25
N THR A 18 28.55 -15.06 19.06
CA THR A 18 28.11 -13.86 18.33
C THR A 18 26.61 -14.05 18.10
N LEU A 19 25.80 -13.40 18.94
CA LEU A 19 24.42 -13.12 18.62
C LEU A 19 24.44 -12.34 17.31
N LEU A 20 24.21 -13.01 16.19
CA LEU A 20 23.73 -12.33 14.99
C LEU A 20 22.39 -11.73 15.39
N SER A 21 22.41 -10.47 15.82
CA SER A 21 21.21 -9.64 15.80
C SER A 21 20.76 -9.61 14.35
N ALA A 22 19.81 -10.50 14.02
CA ALA A 22 19.10 -10.41 12.76
C ALA A 22 18.56 -8.97 12.68
N PRO A 23 18.78 -8.25 11.56
CA PRO A 23 18.20 -6.93 11.42
C PRO A 23 16.70 -7.10 11.61
N ALA A 24 16.13 -6.33 12.56
CA ALA A 24 14.70 -6.30 12.78
C ALA A 24 14.04 -6.11 11.41
N ALA A 25 13.37 -7.17 10.93
CA ALA A 25 12.77 -7.21 9.61
C ALA A 25 12.00 -5.90 9.43
N GLN A 26 12.42 -5.08 8.46
CA GLN A 26 11.86 -3.76 8.22
C GLN A 26 10.35 -3.89 8.24
N ALA A 27 9.71 -3.40 9.31
CA ALA A 27 8.33 -3.73 9.60
C ALA A 27 7.48 -3.28 8.40
N ALA A 28 6.80 -4.23 7.76
CA ALA A 28 6.00 -3.95 6.57
C ALA A 28 5.08 -2.76 6.85
N SER A 29 5.11 -1.73 6.00
CA SER A 29 4.27 -0.55 6.17
C SER A 29 2.80 -0.91 6.03
N TRP A 30 1.94 -0.34 6.87
CA TRP A 30 0.49 -0.51 6.74
C TRP A 30 0.03 -0.16 5.31
N PRO A 31 -0.76 -1.03 4.64
CA PRO A 31 -1.26 -0.75 3.30
C PRO A 31 -2.24 0.42 3.35
N VAL A 32 -2.32 1.18 2.25
CA VAL A 32 -3.36 2.19 2.08
C VAL A 32 -4.53 1.55 1.34
N VAL A 33 -5.71 1.53 1.95
CA VAL A 33 -6.93 0.95 1.37
C VAL A 33 -8.04 1.98 1.34
N GLY A 34 -8.70 2.14 0.20
CA GLY A 34 -9.76 3.14 0.02
C GLY A 34 -10.73 2.77 -1.09
N SER A 35 -11.60 3.71 -1.48
CA SER A 35 -12.61 3.51 -2.52
C SER A 35 -12.07 2.84 -3.78
N GLY A 36 -12.80 1.84 -4.28
CA GLY A 36 -12.42 1.04 -5.45
C GLY A 36 -11.47 -0.12 -5.15
N SER A 37 -10.92 -0.20 -3.94
CA SER A 37 -10.19 -1.40 -3.48
C SER A 37 -11.14 -2.59 -3.35
N THR A 38 -10.63 -3.80 -3.55
CA THR A 38 -11.39 -5.04 -3.33
C THR A 38 -10.53 -6.12 -2.66
N GLY A 39 -11.16 -7.19 -2.19
CA GLY A 39 -10.50 -8.40 -1.70
C GLY A 39 -10.30 -8.46 -0.19
N ALA A 40 -9.43 -9.36 0.27
CA ALA A 40 -9.33 -9.75 1.69
C ALA A 40 -9.06 -8.58 2.64
N ASN A 41 -8.25 -7.59 2.24
CA ASN A 41 -8.00 -6.40 3.06
C ASN A 41 -9.28 -5.56 3.25
N VAL A 42 -10.13 -5.46 2.23
CA VAL A 42 -11.41 -4.76 2.33
C VAL A 42 -12.38 -5.53 3.22
N THR A 43 -12.52 -6.84 3.03
CA THR A 43 -13.35 -7.69 3.90
C THR A 43 -12.90 -7.59 5.37
N THR A 44 -11.59 -7.54 5.59
CA THR A 44 -10.98 -7.34 6.92
C THR A 44 -11.39 -5.99 7.51
N ILE A 45 -11.28 -4.90 6.75
CA ILE A 45 -11.71 -3.57 7.17
C ILE A 45 -13.20 -3.55 7.51
N GLN A 46 -14.05 -4.14 6.68
CA GLN A 46 -15.51 -4.19 6.89
C GLN A 46 -15.88 -4.94 8.17
N HIS A 47 -15.20 -6.06 8.45
CA HIS A 47 -15.36 -6.78 9.72
C HIS A 47 -14.84 -6.00 10.92
N LEU A 48 -13.67 -5.35 10.81
CA LEU A 48 -13.12 -4.53 11.90
C LEU A 48 -13.99 -3.29 12.18
N LEU A 49 -14.52 -2.63 11.14
CA LEU A 49 -15.49 -1.54 11.28
C LEU A 49 -16.74 -2.01 12.04
N THR A 50 -17.24 -3.21 11.71
CA THR A 50 -18.35 -3.82 12.44
C THR A 50 -18.00 -4.08 13.92
N ALA A 51 -16.79 -4.57 14.21
CA ALA A 51 -16.30 -4.72 15.59
C ALA A 51 -16.13 -3.39 16.34
N ARG A 52 -16.01 -2.27 15.60
CA ARG A 52 -15.94 -0.90 16.12
C ARG A 52 -17.29 -0.18 16.09
N ASN A 53 -18.40 -0.89 16.00
CA ASN A 53 -19.77 -0.34 15.95
C ASN A 53 -20.08 0.53 14.70
N HIS A 54 -19.30 0.37 13.63
CA HIS A 54 -19.53 0.98 12.32
C HIS A 54 -19.93 -0.09 11.30
N ALA A 55 -21.01 -0.83 11.62
CA ALA A 55 -21.46 -1.98 10.83
C ALA A 55 -21.61 -1.68 9.34
N THR A 56 -21.13 -2.63 8.51
CA THR A 56 -21.18 -2.59 7.05
C THR A 56 -21.18 -4.02 6.51
N ALA A 57 -21.65 -4.22 5.27
CA ALA A 57 -21.57 -5.51 4.61
C ALA A 57 -20.10 -5.89 4.38
N ALA A 58 -19.73 -7.14 4.66
CA ALA A 58 -18.38 -7.66 4.44
C ALA A 58 -18.24 -8.34 3.08
N ASP A 59 -18.56 -7.62 2.01
CA ASP A 59 -18.58 -8.10 0.62
C ASP A 59 -17.21 -8.05 -0.07
N GLY A 60 -16.20 -7.47 0.59
CA GLY A 60 -14.87 -7.30 0.02
C GLY A 60 -14.78 -6.22 -1.06
N ILE A 61 -15.76 -5.31 -1.15
CA ILE A 61 -15.77 -4.17 -2.08
C ILE A 61 -15.76 -2.87 -1.29
N PHE A 62 -14.74 -2.04 -1.51
CA PHE A 62 -14.65 -0.74 -0.84
C PHE A 62 -15.45 0.28 -1.63
N GLY A 63 -16.78 0.17 -1.53
CA GLY A 63 -17.73 1.10 -2.14
C GLY A 63 -17.99 2.34 -1.26
N SER A 64 -18.93 3.17 -1.70
CA SER A 64 -19.36 4.37 -0.94
C SER A 64 -19.82 4.03 0.48
N GLY A 65 -20.58 2.95 0.64
CA GLY A 65 -21.05 2.50 1.96
C GLY A 65 -19.90 2.16 2.92
N THR A 66 -18.82 1.54 2.45
CA THR A 66 -17.63 1.29 3.27
C THR A 66 -16.87 2.59 3.54
N ALA A 67 -16.70 3.45 2.54
CA ALA A 67 -16.03 4.74 2.70
C ALA A 67 -16.71 5.62 3.76
N ASP A 68 -18.04 5.69 3.79
CA ASP A 68 -18.79 6.45 4.78
C ASP A 68 -18.63 5.91 6.20
N LYS A 69 -18.51 4.58 6.34
CA LYS A 69 -18.24 3.92 7.62
C LYS A 69 -16.80 4.16 8.09
N VAL A 70 -15.83 4.16 7.17
CA VAL A 70 -14.45 4.57 7.48
C VAL A 70 -14.40 6.02 7.93
N LYS A 71 -15.05 6.96 7.23
CA LYS A 71 -15.12 8.37 7.66
C LYS A 71 -15.78 8.52 9.02
N SER A 72 -16.85 7.77 9.29
CA SER A 72 -17.51 7.77 10.61
C SER A 72 -16.60 7.27 11.72
N PHE A 73 -15.85 6.19 11.46
CA PHE A 73 -14.85 5.67 12.38
C PHE A 73 -13.70 6.67 12.60
N GLN A 74 -13.16 7.27 11.55
CA GLN A 74 -12.11 8.27 11.66
C GLN A 74 -12.53 9.45 12.53
N ARG A 75 -13.77 9.97 12.34
CA ARG A 75 -14.32 11.02 13.21
C ARG A 75 -14.42 10.58 14.67
N SER A 76 -14.87 9.34 14.94
CA SER A 76 -14.97 8.83 16.31
C SER A 76 -13.61 8.62 16.99
N GLN A 77 -12.52 8.57 16.21
CA GLN A 77 -11.15 8.45 16.68
C GLN A 77 -10.34 9.76 16.56
N SER A 78 -10.99 10.88 16.23
CA SER A 78 -10.34 12.19 16.01
C SER A 78 -9.24 12.18 14.94
N LEU A 79 -9.41 11.36 13.90
CA LEU A 79 -8.57 11.32 12.70
C LEU A 79 -9.16 12.19 11.58
N THR A 80 -8.35 12.55 10.59
CA THR A 80 -8.86 13.14 9.34
C THR A 80 -9.85 12.18 8.68
N ALA A 81 -11.09 12.65 8.48
CA ALA A 81 -12.18 11.84 7.92
C ALA A 81 -12.14 11.79 6.38
N ASP A 82 -11.03 11.31 5.82
CA ASP A 82 -10.78 11.22 4.38
C ASP A 82 -11.39 9.95 3.73
N GLY A 83 -11.84 8.98 4.52
CA GLY A 83 -12.40 7.72 4.03
C GLY A 83 -11.34 6.73 3.53
N VAL A 84 -10.07 6.96 3.85
CA VAL A 84 -8.94 6.11 3.48
C VAL A 84 -8.35 5.44 4.72
N VAL A 85 -8.24 4.11 4.68
CA VAL A 85 -7.59 3.33 5.74
C VAL A 85 -6.08 3.33 5.50
N GLY A 86 -5.40 4.36 6.01
CA GLY A 86 -3.94 4.48 6.08
C GLY A 86 -3.36 4.07 7.45
N PRO A 87 -2.04 4.25 7.69
CA PRO A 87 -1.37 3.82 8.92
C PRO A 87 -2.06 4.26 10.22
N ASP A 88 -2.45 5.53 10.31
CA ASP A 88 -3.12 6.06 11.51
C ASP A 88 -4.49 5.40 11.72
N THR A 89 -5.25 5.19 10.63
CA THR A 89 -6.56 4.53 10.69
C THR A 89 -6.39 3.06 11.06
N TRP A 90 -5.43 2.33 10.48
CA TRP A 90 -5.14 0.94 10.83
C TRP A 90 -4.80 0.78 12.30
N SER A 91 -3.92 1.63 12.83
CA SER A 91 -3.48 1.57 14.24
C SER A 91 -4.65 1.67 15.22
N LYS A 92 -5.70 2.43 14.87
CA LYS A 92 -6.91 2.58 15.66
C LYS A 92 -7.98 1.53 15.35
N LEU A 93 -8.03 1.00 14.12
CA LEU A 93 -9.09 0.11 13.64
C LEU A 93 -8.92 -1.32 14.14
N ILE A 94 -7.68 -1.82 14.17
CA ILE A 94 -7.40 -3.21 14.57
C ILE A 94 -7.87 -3.53 15.99
N VAL A 95 -8.16 -4.81 16.21
CA VAL A 95 -8.54 -5.33 17.53
C VAL A 95 -7.67 -6.55 17.79
N THR A 96 -6.97 -6.57 18.92
CA THR A 96 -6.20 -7.75 19.32
C THR A 96 -7.15 -8.89 19.63
N VAL A 97 -6.97 -10.03 18.96
CA VAL A 97 -7.78 -11.24 19.18
C VAL A 97 -6.88 -12.43 19.54
N SER A 98 -7.39 -13.29 20.41
CA SER A 98 -6.70 -14.47 20.94
C SER A 98 -7.71 -15.56 21.30
N SER A 99 -7.23 -16.73 21.76
CA SER A 99 -8.09 -17.85 22.17
C SER A 99 -9.25 -17.44 23.07
N GLY A 100 -10.47 -17.83 22.69
CA GLY A 100 -11.70 -17.47 23.38
C GLY A 100 -12.32 -16.13 22.97
N SER A 101 -11.63 -15.32 22.15
CA SER A 101 -12.24 -14.15 21.51
C SER A 101 -13.34 -14.58 20.54
N ASN A 102 -14.37 -13.73 20.39
CA ASN A 102 -15.48 -13.97 19.46
C ASN A 102 -15.86 -12.69 18.68
N GLY A 103 -16.55 -12.86 17.56
CA GLY A 103 -17.18 -11.77 16.80
C GLY A 103 -16.40 -11.31 15.56
N SER A 104 -16.76 -10.14 15.03
CA SER A 104 -16.30 -9.68 13.72
C SER A 104 -14.78 -9.48 13.63
N ALA A 105 -14.11 -9.09 14.72
CA ALA A 105 -12.65 -9.00 14.72
C ALA A 105 -11.96 -10.36 14.51
N VAL A 106 -12.56 -11.44 15.01
CA VAL A 106 -12.09 -12.81 14.76
C VAL A 106 -12.32 -13.20 13.31
N LYS A 107 -13.49 -12.86 12.74
CA LYS A 107 -13.76 -13.08 11.30
C LYS A 107 -12.72 -12.38 10.42
N ALA A 108 -12.35 -11.14 10.77
CA ALA A 108 -11.28 -10.42 10.08
C ALA A 108 -9.94 -11.18 10.12
N ALA A 109 -9.58 -11.75 11.28
CA ALA A 109 -8.35 -12.53 11.43
C ALA A 109 -8.41 -13.84 10.62
N GLN A 110 -9.53 -14.55 10.67
CA GLN A 110 -9.76 -15.79 9.91
C GLN A 110 -9.69 -15.55 8.40
N VAL A 111 -10.28 -14.46 7.89
CA VAL A 111 -10.17 -14.06 6.47
C VAL A 111 -8.72 -13.88 6.06
N GLN A 112 -7.91 -13.15 6.84
CA GLN A 112 -6.51 -12.95 6.51
C GLN A 112 -5.69 -14.24 6.63
N LEU A 113 -5.89 -15.03 7.68
CA LEU A 113 -5.20 -16.32 7.81
C LEU A 113 -5.54 -17.26 6.63
N ASN A 114 -6.78 -17.25 6.14
CA ASN A 114 -7.17 -18.01 4.95
C ASN A 114 -6.50 -17.52 3.66
N ARG A 115 -6.23 -16.21 3.53
CA ARG A 115 -5.41 -15.66 2.44
C ARG A 115 -4.01 -16.27 2.41
N TYR A 116 -3.50 -16.75 3.55
CA TYR A 116 -2.21 -17.47 3.64
C TYR A 116 -2.38 -19.00 3.63
N GLY A 117 -3.54 -19.51 3.20
CA GLY A 117 -3.75 -20.94 2.96
C GLY A 117 -4.13 -21.77 4.20
N HIS A 118 -4.58 -21.14 5.30
CA HIS A 118 -4.92 -21.87 6.53
C HIS A 118 -6.28 -22.59 6.53
N GLY A 119 -7.16 -22.33 5.56
CA GLY A 119 -8.40 -23.12 5.34
C GLY A 119 -9.39 -23.16 6.51
N LEU A 120 -9.43 -22.12 7.35
CA LEU A 120 -10.31 -21.98 8.50
C LEU A 120 -11.77 -21.69 8.06
N ALA A 121 -12.73 -22.11 8.87
CA ALA A 121 -14.07 -21.53 8.82
C ALA A 121 -14.00 -20.06 9.29
N VAL A 122 -14.77 -19.17 8.65
CA VAL A 122 -14.91 -17.76 9.07
C VAL A 122 -16.15 -17.62 9.97
N ASP A 123 -16.13 -18.34 11.08
CA ASP A 123 -17.26 -18.42 12.03
C ASP A 123 -17.26 -17.29 13.07
N GLY A 124 -16.13 -16.60 13.23
CA GLY A 124 -15.94 -15.58 14.26
C GLY A 124 -15.63 -16.14 15.64
N ALA A 125 -15.26 -17.42 15.77
CA ALA A 125 -14.81 -18.03 17.01
C ALA A 125 -13.28 -18.26 16.98
N PHE A 126 -12.55 -17.68 17.94
CA PHE A 126 -11.11 -17.86 18.03
C PHE A 126 -10.80 -19.15 18.82
N GLY A 127 -11.07 -20.28 18.17
CA GLY A 127 -10.78 -21.61 18.71
C GLY A 127 -9.33 -22.07 18.48
N SER A 128 -9.06 -23.33 18.82
CA SER A 128 -7.74 -23.95 18.68
C SER A 128 -7.20 -23.97 17.24
N GLY A 129 -8.08 -24.10 16.24
CA GLY A 129 -7.73 -24.01 14.82
C GLY A 129 -7.18 -22.64 14.44
N THR A 130 -7.90 -21.57 14.80
CA THR A 130 -7.47 -20.18 14.56
C THR A 130 -6.17 -19.85 15.30
N ALA A 131 -6.02 -20.30 16.56
CA ALA A 131 -4.79 -20.11 17.32
C ALA A 131 -3.58 -20.83 16.67
N SER A 132 -3.78 -22.06 16.19
CA SER A 132 -2.74 -22.82 15.50
C SER A 132 -2.33 -22.17 14.18
N ALA A 133 -3.30 -21.65 13.42
CA ALA A 133 -3.05 -20.90 12.20
C ALA A 133 -2.28 -19.59 12.48
N ALA A 134 -2.66 -18.84 13.50
CA ALA A 134 -1.95 -17.62 13.91
C ALA A 134 -0.47 -17.92 14.24
N LYS A 135 -0.18 -18.97 15.02
CA LYS A 135 1.20 -19.39 15.33
C LYS A 135 2.00 -19.75 14.08
N LYS A 136 1.42 -20.54 13.18
CA LYS A 136 2.07 -20.92 11.90
C LYS A 136 2.36 -19.70 11.04
N PHE A 137 1.40 -18.78 10.94
CA PHE A 137 1.59 -17.53 10.22
C PHE A 137 2.74 -16.71 10.83
N GLN A 138 2.72 -16.51 12.16
CA GLN A 138 3.77 -15.77 12.87
C GLN A 138 5.15 -16.37 12.64
N GLN A 139 5.29 -17.69 12.76
CA GLN A 139 6.53 -18.41 12.45
C GLN A 139 6.99 -18.14 11.00
N SER A 140 6.07 -18.21 10.04
CA SER A 140 6.38 -17.95 8.62
C SER A 140 6.84 -16.52 8.33
N LYS A 141 6.56 -15.58 9.24
CA LYS A 141 6.92 -14.16 9.13
C LYS A 141 8.05 -13.74 10.07
N GLY A 142 8.64 -14.68 10.83
CA GLY A 142 9.69 -14.37 11.80
C GLY A 142 9.19 -13.54 13.00
N LEU A 143 7.89 -13.63 13.32
CA LEU A 143 7.30 -12.98 14.49
C LEU A 143 7.31 -13.93 15.70
N SER A 144 7.09 -13.39 16.90
CA SER A 144 6.80 -14.19 18.09
C SER A 144 5.56 -15.06 17.84
N ALA A 145 5.68 -16.38 18.00
CA ALA A 145 4.65 -17.37 17.70
C ALA A 145 3.72 -17.64 18.90
N ASP A 146 3.19 -16.57 19.50
CA ASP A 146 2.32 -16.63 20.68
C ASP A 146 0.87 -17.03 20.36
N GLY A 147 0.46 -17.00 19.09
CA GLY A 147 -0.90 -17.29 18.64
C GLY A 147 -1.88 -16.14 18.85
N ILE A 148 -1.39 -14.94 19.18
CA ILE A 148 -2.17 -13.73 19.37
C ILE A 148 -2.08 -12.87 18.11
N VAL A 149 -3.24 -12.49 17.57
CA VAL A 149 -3.29 -11.54 16.45
C VAL A 149 -3.29 -10.11 17.01
N GLY A 150 -2.10 -9.66 17.43
CA GLY A 150 -1.82 -8.30 17.89
C GLY A 150 -1.33 -7.37 16.77
N PRO A 151 -0.90 -6.12 17.07
CA PRO A 151 -0.54 -5.12 16.07
C PRO A 151 0.51 -5.56 15.04
N ASP A 152 1.54 -6.30 15.46
CA ASP A 152 2.58 -6.79 14.56
C ASP A 152 2.07 -7.91 13.65
N THR A 153 1.30 -8.86 14.21
CA THR A 153 0.63 -9.91 13.44
C THR A 153 -0.35 -9.30 12.44
N TRP A 154 -1.17 -8.33 12.86
CA TRP A 154 -2.10 -7.62 11.98
C TRP A 154 -1.38 -6.95 10.82
N ARG A 155 -0.33 -6.19 11.12
CA ARG A 155 0.47 -5.50 10.11
C ARG A 155 1.04 -6.47 9.09
N ALA A 156 1.59 -7.60 9.55
CA ALA A 156 2.08 -8.65 8.65
C ALA A 156 0.94 -9.29 7.82
N LEU A 157 -0.21 -9.57 8.42
CA LEU A 157 -1.37 -10.17 7.74
C LEU A 157 -1.84 -9.29 6.58
N VAL A 158 -2.05 -7.99 6.82
CA VAL A 158 -2.64 -7.09 5.82
C VAL A 158 -1.64 -6.59 4.78
N SER A 159 -0.34 -6.59 5.09
CA SER A 159 0.70 -6.06 4.20
C SER A 159 1.26 -7.10 3.22
N GLY A 160 1.09 -8.40 3.50
CA GLY A 160 1.59 -9.45 2.61
C GLY A 160 0.57 -9.92 1.59
N SER A 161 1.03 -10.19 0.37
CA SER A 161 0.26 -10.91 -0.65
C SER A 161 0.26 -12.40 -0.32
N GLY A 162 -0.67 -12.85 0.53
CA GLY A 162 -0.93 -14.27 0.72
C GLY A 162 -1.41 -14.90 -0.59
N SER A 163 -0.74 -15.99 -0.99
CA SER A 163 -1.01 -16.75 -2.21
C SER A 163 -2.47 -17.23 -2.27
N GLY A 164 -3.25 -16.58 -3.13
CA GLY A 164 -4.65 -16.93 -3.40
C GLY A 164 -5.30 -15.95 -4.38
N GLY A 165 -4.96 -16.06 -5.68
CA GLY A 165 -5.79 -15.59 -6.79
C GLY A 165 -5.99 -14.08 -6.95
N GLY A 166 -4.96 -13.37 -7.42
CA GLY A 166 -5.06 -11.97 -7.85
C GLY A 166 -3.69 -11.38 -8.14
N GLY A 167 -3.07 -11.83 -9.23
CA GLY A 167 -1.71 -11.45 -9.60
C GLY A 167 -1.51 -9.94 -9.80
N GLY A 168 -0.36 -9.45 -9.31
CA GLY A 168 0.36 -8.33 -9.91
C GLY A 168 0.36 -7.01 -9.14
N GLY A 169 1.06 -6.95 -8.01
CA GLY A 169 1.43 -5.68 -7.34
C GLY A 169 2.31 -4.71 -8.16
N GLY A 170 2.62 -5.06 -9.41
CA GLY A 170 3.10 -4.13 -10.44
C GLY A 170 2.25 -4.15 -11.72
N SER A 171 1.53 -5.23 -12.04
CA SER A 171 0.84 -5.39 -13.33
C SER A 171 -0.67 -5.14 -13.30
N THR A 172 -1.31 -4.92 -12.16
CA THR A 172 -2.76 -4.70 -12.14
C THR A 172 -3.11 -3.39 -12.86
N LYS A 173 -3.80 -3.57 -13.98
CA LYS A 173 -4.41 -2.50 -14.77
C LYS A 173 -5.74 -2.12 -14.14
N LEU A 174 -5.98 -0.83 -14.00
CA LEU A 174 -7.18 -0.28 -13.39
C LEU A 174 -8.12 0.26 -14.48
N THR A 175 -9.42 0.25 -14.18
CA THR A 175 -10.41 0.95 -14.99
C THR A 175 -10.33 2.46 -14.77
N HIS A 176 -10.85 3.24 -15.71
CA HIS A 176 -10.92 4.69 -15.54
C HIS A 176 -11.63 5.09 -14.24
N ALA A 177 -12.75 4.43 -13.90
CA ALA A 177 -13.51 4.71 -12.68
C ALA A 177 -12.69 4.45 -11.41
N GLN A 178 -11.88 3.38 -11.38
CA GLN A 178 -11.02 3.07 -10.23
C GLN A 178 -9.97 4.15 -10.01
N VAL A 179 -9.29 4.59 -11.06
CA VAL A 179 -8.26 5.64 -10.97
C VAL A 179 -8.89 6.99 -10.64
N SER A 180 -10.00 7.35 -11.27
CA SER A 180 -10.75 8.57 -10.98
C SER A 180 -11.18 8.63 -9.52
N SER A 181 -11.57 7.49 -8.92
CA SER A 181 -11.87 7.41 -7.48
C SER A 181 -10.62 7.65 -6.62
N MET A 182 -9.48 7.06 -6.97
CA MET A 182 -8.20 7.30 -6.27
C MET A 182 -7.76 8.77 -6.34
N PHE A 183 -7.85 9.39 -7.53
CA PHE A 183 -7.43 10.76 -7.76
C PHE A 183 -8.35 11.75 -7.04
N SER A 184 -9.66 11.62 -7.22
CA SER A 184 -10.65 12.47 -6.55
C SER A 184 -10.54 12.37 -5.02
N GLY A 185 -10.37 11.17 -4.45
CA GLY A 185 -10.14 10.97 -3.02
C GLY A 185 -8.85 11.59 -2.47
N ALA A 186 -7.83 11.79 -3.32
CA ALA A 186 -6.59 12.47 -2.95
C ALA A 186 -6.61 13.99 -3.25
N GLY A 187 -7.71 14.53 -3.77
CA GLY A 187 -7.78 15.93 -4.23
C GLY A 187 -6.90 16.20 -5.45
N ILE A 188 -6.71 15.20 -6.31
CA ILE A 188 -6.13 15.33 -7.65
C ILE A 188 -7.27 15.58 -8.63
N THR A 189 -7.13 16.59 -9.47
CA THR A 189 -8.11 16.93 -10.51
C THR A 189 -7.60 16.51 -11.88
N TRP A 190 -8.48 16.47 -12.88
CA TRP A 190 -8.10 16.23 -14.27
C TRP A 190 -8.98 17.03 -15.23
N THR A 191 -8.46 17.31 -16.41
CA THR A 191 -9.16 17.96 -17.52
C THR A 191 -9.12 17.08 -18.75
N SER A 192 -10.21 17.03 -19.53
CA SER A 192 -10.33 16.27 -20.77
C SER A 192 -10.87 17.19 -21.86
N THR A 193 -10.09 17.45 -22.91
CA THR A 193 -10.48 18.41 -23.96
C THR A 193 -11.68 17.92 -24.77
N GLY A 194 -11.80 16.61 -24.98
CA GLY A 194 -12.94 15.95 -25.61
C GLY A 194 -14.11 15.69 -24.66
N ASN A 195 -14.00 16.09 -23.39
CA ASN A 195 -15.00 15.83 -22.34
C ASN A 195 -15.42 14.36 -22.24
N CYS A 196 -14.44 13.46 -22.30
CA CYS A 196 -14.63 12.02 -22.38
C CYS A 196 -13.50 11.25 -21.68
N SER A 197 -13.68 9.94 -21.51
CA SER A 197 -12.73 9.02 -20.88
C SER A 197 -12.38 7.80 -21.74
N ASN A 198 -12.75 7.81 -23.02
CA ASN A 198 -12.45 6.72 -23.95
C ASN A 198 -10.96 6.77 -24.35
N ARG A 199 -10.20 5.74 -23.98
CA ARG A 199 -8.77 5.62 -24.27
C ARG A 199 -8.45 5.63 -25.77
N ASN A 200 -9.38 5.23 -26.63
CA ASN A 200 -9.17 5.19 -28.08
C ASN A 200 -9.41 6.55 -28.76
N VAL A 201 -9.65 7.61 -27.99
CA VAL A 201 -9.89 8.97 -28.50
C VAL A 201 -8.83 9.89 -27.90
N SER A 202 -7.97 10.46 -28.74
CA SER A 202 -6.81 11.26 -28.31
C SER A 202 -7.15 12.59 -27.63
N THR A 203 -8.39 13.06 -27.75
CA THR A 203 -8.86 14.26 -27.02
C THR A 203 -9.38 13.94 -25.62
N CYS A 204 -9.61 12.66 -25.30
CA CYS A 204 -10.02 12.26 -23.96
C CYS A 204 -8.82 12.15 -23.03
N THR A 205 -9.01 12.54 -21.77
CA THR A 205 -8.15 12.08 -20.68
C THR A 205 -8.72 10.79 -20.12
N SER A 206 -8.09 9.66 -20.47
CA SER A 206 -8.52 8.34 -20.00
C SER A 206 -7.54 7.80 -18.98
N PHE A 207 -8.05 7.05 -18.01
CA PHE A 207 -7.21 6.29 -17.07
C PHE A 207 -7.42 4.78 -17.21
N GLU A 208 -8.15 4.37 -18.24
CA GLU A 208 -8.38 2.97 -18.53
C GLU A 208 -7.04 2.29 -18.81
N GLN A 209 -6.80 1.13 -18.21
CA GLN A 209 -5.52 0.42 -18.30
C GLN A 209 -4.33 1.19 -17.69
N MET A 210 -4.55 2.17 -16.82
CA MET A 210 -3.47 2.73 -15.99
C MET A 210 -3.00 1.67 -14.99
N ARG A 211 -1.70 1.56 -14.75
CA ARG A 211 -1.19 0.63 -13.73
C ARG A 211 -1.55 1.17 -12.36
N ARG A 212 -1.91 0.26 -11.44
CA ARG A 212 -2.15 0.62 -10.04
C ARG A 212 -0.97 1.40 -9.43
N THR A 213 0.27 0.98 -9.71
CA THR A 213 1.47 1.65 -9.20
C THR A 213 1.65 3.07 -9.74
N THR A 214 1.18 3.35 -10.97
CA THR A 214 1.13 4.71 -11.52
C THR A 214 0.11 5.57 -10.78
N ALA A 215 -1.10 5.05 -10.55
CA ALA A 215 -2.13 5.79 -9.82
C ALA A 215 -1.72 6.06 -8.35
N GLU A 216 -1.18 5.04 -7.66
CA GLU A 216 -0.65 5.17 -6.30
C GLU A 216 0.54 6.12 -6.22
N GLY A 217 1.43 6.07 -7.21
CA GLY A 217 2.57 6.97 -7.32
C GLY A 217 2.16 8.44 -7.46
N THR A 218 1.12 8.73 -8.25
CA THR A 218 0.55 10.08 -8.37
C THR A 218 -0.07 10.55 -7.05
N VAL A 219 -0.81 9.68 -6.35
CA VAL A 219 -1.36 9.98 -5.02
C VAL A 219 -0.24 10.23 -4.00
N ALA A 220 0.85 9.46 -4.04
CA ALA A 220 2.01 9.65 -3.18
C ALA A 220 2.69 11.01 -3.46
N LEU A 221 2.85 11.38 -4.73
CA LEU A 221 3.40 12.68 -5.13
C LEU A 221 2.52 13.85 -4.63
N LYS A 222 1.20 13.75 -4.78
CA LYS A 222 0.22 14.73 -4.26
C LYS A 222 0.40 14.94 -2.76
N ARG A 223 0.47 13.84 -2.00
CA ARG A 223 0.60 13.88 -0.53
C ARG A 223 1.95 14.41 -0.09
N ALA A 224 3.04 13.97 -0.71
CA ALA A 224 4.40 14.37 -0.34
C ALA A 224 4.71 15.83 -0.68
N SER A 225 4.16 16.34 -1.79
CA SER A 225 4.33 17.73 -2.19
C SER A 225 3.37 18.70 -1.52
N GLY A 226 2.19 18.23 -1.11
CA GLY A 226 1.08 19.09 -0.70
C GLY A 226 0.51 19.96 -1.83
N CYS A 227 1.03 19.86 -3.04
CA CYS A 227 0.69 20.72 -4.16
C CYS A 227 -0.63 20.33 -4.81
N ALA A 228 -1.32 21.26 -5.48
CA ALA A 228 -2.32 20.89 -6.46
C ALA A 228 -1.66 20.04 -7.57
N ILE A 229 -2.36 18.99 -8.01
CA ILE A 229 -2.00 18.21 -9.19
C ILE A 229 -3.23 18.20 -10.09
N LEU A 230 -3.08 18.80 -11.27
CA LEU A 230 -4.04 18.74 -12.35
C LEU A 230 -3.49 17.80 -13.44
N VAL A 231 -4.14 16.64 -13.62
CA VAL A 231 -3.79 15.67 -14.66
C VAL A 231 -4.35 16.14 -16.00
N THR A 232 -3.48 16.22 -16.99
CA THR A 232 -3.81 16.73 -18.33
C THR A 232 -3.82 15.65 -19.40
N GLY A 233 -3.26 14.49 -19.10
CA GLY A 233 -3.21 13.34 -20.00
C GLY A 233 -2.98 12.06 -19.19
N GLY A 234 -3.56 10.96 -19.64
CA GLY A 234 -3.51 9.69 -18.96
C GLY A 234 -2.95 8.62 -19.86
N THR A 235 -3.86 7.85 -20.44
CA THR A 235 -3.54 6.58 -21.08
C THR A 235 -4.03 6.48 -22.52
N GLU A 236 -4.68 7.54 -23.01
CA GLU A 236 -5.26 7.67 -24.33
C GLU A 236 -4.30 7.37 -25.50
N THR A 237 -4.86 7.12 -26.67
CA THR A 237 -4.10 6.91 -27.91
C THR A 237 -3.42 8.20 -28.38
N GLY A 238 -2.30 8.07 -29.11
CA GLY A 238 -1.58 9.21 -29.70
C GLY A 238 -0.18 9.46 -29.13
N HIS A 239 0.27 8.68 -28.14
CA HIS A 239 1.62 8.79 -27.57
C HIS A 239 2.59 7.76 -28.16
N ALA A 240 3.89 8.00 -27.99
CA ALA A 240 4.94 7.07 -28.38
C ALA A 240 4.77 5.69 -27.70
N GLY A 241 5.00 4.63 -28.47
CA GLY A 241 4.98 3.25 -27.99
C GLY A 241 6.18 2.90 -27.11
N GLY A 242 6.21 1.67 -26.58
CA GLY A 242 7.29 1.16 -25.74
C GLY A 242 6.79 0.65 -24.38
N THR A 243 7.67 -0.03 -23.62
CA THR A 243 7.32 -0.66 -22.34
C THR A 243 6.79 0.36 -21.33
N TYR A 244 7.52 1.45 -21.11
CA TYR A 244 7.14 2.55 -20.24
C TYR A 244 6.44 3.64 -21.06
N SER A 245 5.15 3.46 -21.33
CA SER A 245 4.34 4.38 -22.16
C SER A 245 2.99 4.67 -21.53
N HIS A 246 2.29 5.71 -22.03
CA HIS A 246 0.89 6.02 -21.68
C HIS A 246 -0.03 4.84 -22.00
N TRP A 247 0.14 4.23 -23.17
CA TRP A 247 -0.62 3.05 -23.59
C TRP A 247 -0.34 1.81 -22.72
N ASN A 248 0.84 1.72 -22.12
CA ASN A 248 1.12 0.69 -21.14
C ASN A 248 0.89 1.16 -19.70
N GLY A 249 0.23 2.31 -19.51
CA GLY A 249 -0.27 2.78 -18.22
C GLY A 249 0.82 3.08 -17.20
N TYR A 250 2.05 3.29 -17.65
CA TYR A 250 3.21 3.65 -16.80
C TYR A 250 3.34 5.16 -16.64
N LYS A 251 2.71 5.94 -17.52
CA LYS A 251 2.86 7.39 -17.60
C LYS A 251 1.55 8.12 -17.34
N VAL A 252 1.68 9.35 -16.88
CA VAL A 252 0.58 10.30 -16.67
C VAL A 252 1.14 11.72 -16.78
N ASP A 253 0.37 12.60 -17.42
CA ASP A 253 0.78 13.98 -17.65
C ASP A 253 0.16 14.92 -16.62
N PHE A 254 0.96 15.82 -16.09
CA PHE A 254 0.50 16.86 -15.16
C PHE A 254 0.68 18.25 -15.76
N SER A 255 -0.28 19.13 -15.48
CA SER A 255 -0.10 20.56 -15.70
C SER A 255 1.12 21.07 -14.90
N PRO A 256 1.97 21.93 -15.48
CA PRO A 256 3.20 22.38 -14.85
C PRO A 256 2.95 23.53 -13.87
N GLN A 257 2.09 23.28 -12.89
CA GLN A 257 1.79 24.25 -11.85
C GLN A 257 3.06 24.58 -11.05
N SER A 258 3.18 25.83 -10.61
CA SER A 258 4.41 26.33 -9.96
C SER A 258 4.79 25.52 -8.72
N CYS A 259 3.81 25.18 -7.87
CA CYS A 259 4.04 24.39 -6.66
C CYS A 259 4.69 23.04 -6.97
N ILE A 260 4.06 22.22 -7.82
CA ILE A 260 4.56 20.87 -8.10
C ILE A 260 5.89 20.90 -8.85
N SER A 261 6.06 21.86 -9.76
CA SER A 261 7.31 22.05 -10.49
C SER A 261 8.46 22.42 -9.56
N ASN A 262 8.23 23.32 -8.60
CA ASN A 262 9.22 23.67 -7.59
C ASN A 262 9.55 22.48 -6.66
N TYR A 263 8.54 21.70 -6.28
CA TYR A 263 8.75 20.52 -5.46
C TYR A 263 9.64 19.49 -6.17
N ILE A 264 9.31 19.14 -7.42
CA ILE A 264 10.07 18.19 -8.24
C ILE A 264 11.52 18.67 -8.40
N THR A 265 11.71 19.91 -8.86
CA THR A 265 13.05 20.44 -9.20
C THR A 265 13.95 20.63 -7.99
N ARG A 266 13.40 20.82 -6.79
CA ARG A 266 14.17 20.96 -5.53
C ARG A 266 14.41 19.64 -4.81
N THR A 267 13.51 18.67 -4.96
CA THR A 267 13.52 17.43 -4.18
C THR A 267 14.16 16.27 -4.93
N PHE A 268 13.99 16.23 -6.26
CA PHE A 268 14.44 15.10 -7.08
C PHE A 268 15.75 15.40 -7.79
N THR A 269 16.54 14.35 -8.02
CA THR A 269 17.86 14.47 -8.64
C THR A 269 17.70 14.74 -10.13
N ARG A 270 18.26 15.85 -10.65
CA ARG A 270 18.36 16.07 -12.10
C ARG A 270 19.28 15.01 -12.71
N ILE A 271 18.82 14.32 -13.76
CA ILE A 271 19.56 13.22 -14.40
C ILE A 271 20.01 13.52 -15.84
N GLY A 272 19.67 14.69 -16.38
CA GLY A 272 20.05 15.10 -17.73
C GLY A 272 18.84 15.57 -18.54
N ASP A 273 19.04 15.76 -19.84
CA ASP A 273 17.98 16.12 -20.78
C ASP A 273 17.72 14.93 -21.73
N ARG A 274 16.44 14.67 -22.02
CA ARG A 274 16.02 13.66 -23.00
C ARG A 274 16.36 14.14 -24.42
N GLY A 275 16.39 13.24 -25.40
CA GLY A 275 16.77 13.57 -26.79
C GLY A 275 15.92 14.63 -27.49
N ASP A 276 14.73 14.95 -26.95
CA ASP A 276 13.84 16.04 -27.38
C ASP A 276 14.03 17.34 -26.59
N GLY A 277 15.05 17.41 -25.72
CA GLY A 277 15.38 18.58 -24.90
C GLY A 277 14.61 18.66 -23.58
N ALA A 278 13.74 17.69 -23.24
CA ALA A 278 13.02 17.71 -21.98
C ALA A 278 13.95 17.40 -20.79
N THR A 279 14.09 18.33 -19.85
CA THR A 279 14.90 18.11 -18.64
C THR A 279 14.27 17.07 -17.73
N GLN A 280 15.07 16.10 -17.28
CA GLN A 280 14.61 14.97 -16.49
C GLN A 280 15.10 15.01 -15.04
N TYR A 281 14.20 14.64 -14.15
CA TYR A 281 14.44 14.48 -12.71
C TYR A 281 14.04 13.08 -12.27
N LYS A 282 14.76 12.51 -11.31
CA LYS A 282 14.54 11.16 -10.78
C LYS A 282 14.25 11.21 -9.28
N SER A 283 13.13 10.64 -8.86
CA SER A 283 12.83 10.49 -7.44
C SER A 283 13.65 9.37 -6.80
N ALA A 284 13.71 9.34 -5.46
CA ALA A 284 14.35 8.24 -4.72
C ALA A 284 13.73 6.86 -5.02
N SER A 285 12.44 6.82 -5.37
CA SER A 285 11.74 5.60 -5.80
C SER A 285 12.04 5.20 -7.26
N GLY A 286 12.87 5.96 -7.97
CA GLY A 286 13.24 5.67 -9.35
C GLY A 286 12.26 6.15 -10.41
N ASN A 287 11.21 6.89 -10.06
CA ASN A 287 10.29 7.49 -11.04
C ASN A 287 10.98 8.64 -11.78
N ILE A 288 10.63 8.82 -13.05
CA ILE A 288 11.22 9.82 -13.93
C ILE A 288 10.20 10.91 -14.23
N TYR A 289 10.60 12.16 -14.08
CA TYR A 289 9.79 13.36 -14.30
C TYR A 289 10.47 14.16 -15.40
N ALA A 290 9.92 14.15 -16.61
CA ALA A 290 10.44 14.92 -17.73
C ALA A 290 9.64 16.22 -17.88
N ARG A 291 10.33 17.36 -17.89
CA ARG A 291 9.71 18.66 -18.12
C ARG A 291 9.65 18.94 -19.61
N GLU A 292 8.47 18.79 -20.20
CA GLU A 292 8.19 19.27 -21.55
C GLU A 292 7.76 20.74 -21.52
N SER A 293 7.45 21.36 -22.66
CA SER A 293 7.04 22.77 -22.70
C SER A 293 5.70 22.99 -22.00
N SER A 294 4.70 22.15 -22.26
CA SER A 294 3.30 22.33 -21.85
C SER A 294 2.90 21.52 -20.61
N HIS A 295 3.63 20.46 -20.26
CA HIS A 295 3.28 19.56 -19.16
C HIS A 295 4.53 18.90 -18.53
N TRP A 296 4.31 18.18 -17.43
CA TRP A 296 5.23 17.19 -16.91
C TRP A 296 4.83 15.83 -17.45
N ASP A 297 5.76 15.16 -18.11
CA ASP A 297 5.64 13.79 -18.59
C ASP A 297 6.28 12.84 -17.56
N VAL A 298 5.45 12.15 -16.76
CA VAL A 298 5.90 11.41 -15.59
C VAL A 298 5.77 9.92 -15.79
N THR A 299 6.88 9.19 -15.62
CA THR A 299 6.97 7.74 -15.73
C THR A 299 7.19 7.10 -14.37
N PHE A 300 6.31 6.16 -14.00
CA PHE A 300 6.39 5.42 -12.75
C PHE A 300 6.98 4.03 -12.99
N HIS A 301 8.12 3.70 -12.36
CA HIS A 301 8.85 2.44 -12.63
C HIS A 301 8.54 1.30 -11.65
N ASN A 302 7.71 1.56 -10.63
CA ASN A 302 7.37 0.62 -9.56
C ASN A 302 6.42 -0.50 -10.01
#